data_AF-A0A7K5CI93-F1
#
_entry.id   AF-A0A7K5CI93-F1
#
_cell.length_a   1.000
_cell.length_b   1.000
_cell.length_c   1.000
_cell.angle_alpha   90.00
_cell.angle_beta   90.00
_cell.angle_gamma   90.00
#
_symmetry.space_group_name_H-M   'P 1'
#
loop_
_entity.id
_entity.type
_entity.pdbx_description
1 polymer ?
#
loop_
_entity_poly.entity_id
_entity_poly.type
_entity_poly.pdbx_seq_one_letter_code
_entity_poly.pdbx_strand_id
1 'polypeptide(L)'
;DSGGFQMVSLLELSEVSEEGVRFRPPHGGEEILLSPEKSMEIQNALGADIVMQLDDVVSSTTTGPRVEEAMHRSVRWLDRCVAAHARPEQQLLFAIVQGGLDPELRLRCIRAMTQRDVPGFAIGGLSGGEAKAQFWRTVKLSTEHLPRDKPRYLMGVGYATDLVVCVALGCDMFDCVFPTRTARFGSALVPWGSLQLKNQQFAKDFRPIDADCGCPACQR
;
A
#
# COMPACT_ATOMS: atom_id res chain seq x y z
N ASP A 1 -6.00 5.25 1.45
CA ASP A 1 -5.95 3.85 1.98
C ASP A 1 -7.27 3.54 2.68
N SER A 2 -7.51 2.28 3.05
CA SER A 2 -8.75 1.81 3.69
C SER A 2 -8.67 1.62 5.22
N GLY A 3 -7.48 1.80 5.80
CA GLY A 3 -7.19 1.53 7.21
C GLY A 3 -6.76 0.10 7.54
N GLY A 4 -6.94 -0.88 6.64
CA GLY A 4 -6.67 -2.30 6.92
C GLY A 4 -5.23 -2.59 7.39
N PHE A 5 -4.24 -2.01 6.70
CA PHE A 5 -2.82 -2.17 7.08
C PHE A 5 -2.51 -1.57 8.44
N GLN A 6 -3.01 -0.36 8.76
CA GLN A 6 -2.77 0.28 10.06
C GLN A 6 -3.31 -0.57 11.20
N MET A 7 -4.46 -1.22 11.03
CA MET A 7 -5.06 -2.03 12.10
C MET A 7 -4.25 -3.30 12.39
N VAL A 8 -3.73 -3.97 11.35
CA VAL A 8 -2.94 -5.20 11.52
C VAL A 8 -1.50 -4.89 11.98
N SER A 9 -0.93 -3.75 11.58
CA SER A 9 0.47 -3.40 11.90
C SER A 9 0.66 -2.69 13.24
N LEU A 10 -0.36 -2.02 13.78
CA LEU A 10 -0.24 -1.21 14.99
C LEU A 10 -0.87 -1.83 16.24
N LEU A 11 -1.68 -2.88 16.12
CA LEU A 11 -2.51 -3.37 17.21
C LEU A 11 -2.32 -4.87 17.41
N GLU A 12 -1.61 -5.26 18.48
CA GLU A 12 -1.57 -6.66 18.97
C GLU A 12 -2.96 -7.22 19.29
N LEU A 13 -3.98 -6.35 19.36
CA LEU A 13 -5.37 -6.66 19.72
C LEU A 13 -6.33 -6.48 18.52
N SER A 14 -5.91 -6.78 17.30
CA SER A 14 -6.80 -6.82 16.15
C SER A 14 -7.34 -8.23 15.89
N GLU A 15 -8.65 -8.39 15.79
CA GLU A 15 -9.30 -9.63 15.38
C GLU A 15 -9.98 -9.42 14.01
N VAL A 16 -9.65 -10.29 13.05
CA VAL A 16 -10.22 -10.22 11.70
C VAL A 16 -11.24 -11.34 11.54
N SER A 17 -12.51 -10.99 11.33
CA SER A 17 -13.59 -11.93 11.02
C SER A 17 -14.12 -11.69 9.60
N GLU A 18 -15.21 -12.38 9.20
CA GLU A 18 -15.89 -12.05 7.93
C GLU A 18 -16.55 -10.67 7.99
N GLU A 19 -16.98 -10.21 9.17
CA GLU A 19 -17.71 -8.97 9.35
C GLU A 19 -16.84 -7.73 9.08
N GLY A 20 -15.57 -7.79 9.50
CA GLY A 20 -14.61 -6.70 9.41
C GLY A 20 -13.40 -6.94 10.32
N VAL A 21 -12.70 -5.85 10.64
CA VAL A 21 -11.59 -5.85 11.60
C VAL A 21 -12.05 -5.21 12.90
N ARG A 22 -12.02 -5.97 14.00
CA ARG A 22 -12.22 -5.44 15.35
C ARG A 22 -10.88 -5.04 15.93
N PHE A 23 -10.82 -3.85 16.51
CA PHE A 23 -9.59 -3.36 17.12
C PHE A 23 -9.87 -2.36 18.23
N ARG A 24 -8.91 -2.22 19.15
CA ARG A 24 -8.96 -1.20 20.20
C ARG A 24 -8.07 0.00 19.82
N PRO A 25 -8.54 1.24 19.92
CA PRO A 25 -7.72 2.41 19.64
C PRO A 25 -6.46 2.47 20.52
N PRO A 26 -5.29 2.87 19.97
CA PRO A 26 -4.04 2.91 20.71
C PRO A 26 -4.00 4.00 21.81
N HIS A 27 -4.87 5.01 21.71
CA HIS A 27 -4.98 6.10 22.69
C HIS A 27 -6.10 5.87 23.73
N GLY A 28 -6.59 4.63 23.84
CA GLY A 28 -7.73 4.27 24.67
C GLY A 28 -9.08 4.49 23.97
N GLY A 29 -10.11 3.77 24.41
CA GLY A 29 -11.45 3.83 23.84
C GLY A 29 -12.14 2.47 23.81
N GLU A 30 -13.40 2.49 23.35
CA GLU A 30 -14.16 1.28 23.08
C GLU A 30 -13.60 0.52 21.87
N GLU A 31 -13.88 -0.77 21.80
CA GLU A 31 -13.55 -1.57 20.63
C GLU A 31 -14.35 -1.09 19.42
N ILE A 32 -13.67 -0.93 18.29
CA ILE A 32 -14.25 -0.47 17.04
C ILE A 32 -14.24 -1.64 16.05
N LEU A 33 -15.36 -1.84 15.37
CA LEU A 33 -15.46 -2.70 14.20
C LEU A 33 -15.39 -1.86 12.93
N LEU A 34 -14.34 -2.06 12.15
CA LEU A 34 -14.23 -1.51 10.80
C LEU A 34 -14.64 -2.58 9.78
N SER A 35 -15.87 -2.48 9.29
CA SER A 35 -16.37 -3.29 8.18
C SER A 35 -16.06 -2.64 6.82
N PRO A 36 -16.12 -3.39 5.71
CA PRO A 36 -16.12 -2.84 4.35
C PRO A 36 -17.07 -1.65 4.16
N GLU A 37 -18.33 -1.76 4.62
CA GLU A 37 -19.33 -0.70 4.52
C GLU A 37 -18.92 0.53 5.32
N LYS A 38 -18.43 0.33 6.56
CA LYS A 38 -18.00 1.44 7.40
C LYS A 38 -16.77 2.14 6.83
N SER A 39 -15.83 1.38 6.24
CA SER A 39 -14.67 1.94 5.54
C SER A 39 -15.09 2.79 4.34
N MET A 40 -16.06 2.32 3.54
CA MET A 40 -16.62 3.10 2.43
C MET A 40 -17.34 4.36 2.91
N GLU A 41 -18.17 4.26 3.95
CA GLU A 41 -18.88 5.40 4.55
C GLU A 41 -17.88 6.50 4.98
N ILE A 42 -16.82 6.12 5.69
CA ILE A 42 -15.77 7.04 6.15
C ILE A 42 -15.07 7.68 4.95
N GLN A 43 -14.63 6.90 3.97
CA GLN A 43 -13.93 7.41 2.80
C GLN A 43 -14.83 8.29 1.91
N ASN A 44 -16.13 7.98 1.82
CA ASN A 44 -17.11 8.82 1.13
C ASN A 44 -17.32 10.15 1.85
N ALA A 45 -17.36 10.15 3.18
CA ALA A 45 -17.49 11.36 3.99
C ALA A 45 -16.23 12.25 3.92
N LEU A 46 -15.04 11.64 3.89
CA LEU A 46 -13.76 12.36 3.71
C LEU A 46 -13.65 13.02 2.33
N GLY A 47 -14.36 12.50 1.33
CA GLY A 47 -14.35 13.06 -0.04
C GLY A 47 -13.04 12.80 -0.78
N ALA A 48 -12.33 11.71 -0.47
CA ALA A 48 -11.12 11.30 -1.19
C ALA A 48 -11.38 11.02 -2.68
N ASP A 49 -10.50 11.45 -3.59
CA ASP A 49 -10.66 11.22 -5.03
C ASP A 49 -10.54 9.73 -5.40
N ILE A 50 -9.67 9.00 -4.70
CA ILE A 50 -9.51 7.54 -4.82
C ILE A 50 -9.74 6.93 -3.45
N VAL A 51 -10.77 6.09 -3.36
CA VAL A 51 -11.09 5.26 -2.20
C VAL A 51 -10.55 3.84 -2.44
N MET A 52 -10.11 3.20 -1.36
CA MET A 52 -9.52 1.87 -1.41
C MET A 52 -10.46 0.88 -0.74
N GLN A 53 -10.66 -0.30 -1.32
CA GLN A 53 -11.41 -1.36 -0.62
C GLN A 53 -10.77 -1.67 0.75
N LEU A 54 -11.58 -2.07 1.72
CA LEU A 54 -11.04 -2.77 2.89
C LEU A 54 -10.62 -4.17 2.47
N ASP A 55 -9.42 -4.60 2.87
CA ASP A 55 -8.85 -5.91 2.57
C ASP A 55 -8.33 -6.59 3.83
N ASP A 56 -8.20 -7.93 3.76
CA ASP A 56 -7.64 -8.74 4.83
C ASP A 56 -6.13 -8.91 4.60
N VAL A 57 -5.35 -8.04 5.24
CA VAL A 57 -3.90 -7.96 5.05
C VAL A 57 -3.19 -9.00 5.91
N VAL A 58 -2.34 -9.79 5.27
CA VAL A 58 -1.41 -10.71 5.93
C VAL A 58 0.03 -10.30 5.62
N SER A 59 0.97 -10.62 6.52
CA SER A 59 2.39 -10.41 6.26
C SER A 59 2.81 -11.18 5.01
N SER A 60 3.68 -10.59 4.19
CA SER A 60 4.24 -11.25 3.00
C SER A 60 5.01 -12.53 3.35
N THR A 61 5.49 -12.66 4.59
CA THR A 61 6.20 -13.85 5.10
C THR A 61 5.27 -14.91 5.70
N THR A 62 3.97 -14.62 5.86
CA THR A 62 2.98 -15.61 6.31
C THR A 62 2.83 -16.70 5.25
N THR A 63 2.78 -17.95 5.70
CA THR A 63 2.58 -19.13 4.86
C THR A 63 1.38 -19.94 5.34
N GLY A 64 0.87 -20.83 4.49
CA GLY A 64 -0.21 -21.75 4.83
C GLY A 64 -1.63 -21.17 4.62
N PRO A 65 -2.65 -21.85 5.19
CA PRO A 65 -4.06 -21.60 4.87
C PRO A 65 -4.54 -20.16 5.10
N ARG A 66 -3.89 -19.45 6.04
CA ARG A 66 -4.23 -18.07 6.38
C ARG A 66 -4.13 -17.10 5.19
N VAL A 67 -3.19 -17.34 4.28
CA VAL A 67 -2.99 -16.49 3.09
C VAL A 67 -4.14 -16.66 2.10
N GLU A 68 -4.55 -17.91 1.86
CA GLU A 68 -5.69 -18.23 0.99
C GLU A 68 -7.00 -17.71 1.58
N GLU A 69 -7.19 -17.85 2.90
CA GLU A 69 -8.34 -17.29 3.61
C GLU A 69 -8.43 -15.77 3.48
N ALA A 70 -7.32 -15.04 3.71
CA ALA A 70 -7.24 -13.59 3.53
C ALA A 70 -7.57 -13.17 2.11
N MET A 71 -7.03 -13.90 1.13
CA MET A 71 -7.28 -13.63 -0.29
C MET A 71 -8.77 -13.77 -0.61
N HIS A 72 -9.40 -14.88 -0.21
CA HIS A 72 -10.83 -15.10 -0.46
C HIS A 72 -11.72 -14.09 0.27
N ARG A 73 -11.36 -13.73 1.50
CA ARG A 73 -12.07 -12.72 2.28
C ARG A 73 -11.97 -11.34 1.62
N SER A 74 -10.79 -10.95 1.16
CA SER A 74 -10.57 -9.70 0.44
C SER A 74 -11.41 -9.61 -0.84
N VAL A 75 -11.60 -10.71 -1.56
CA VAL A 75 -12.50 -10.76 -2.73
C VAL A 75 -13.97 -10.54 -2.31
N ARG A 76 -14.44 -11.17 -1.23
CA ARG A 76 -15.81 -10.94 -0.73
C ARG A 76 -16.00 -9.52 -0.18
N TRP A 77 -14.96 -8.96 0.45
CA TRP A 77 -14.98 -7.60 0.96
C TRP A 77 -14.97 -6.56 -0.16
N LEU A 78 -14.35 -6.84 -1.31
CA LEU A 78 -14.49 -6.00 -2.50
C LEU A 78 -15.97 -5.88 -2.92
N ASP A 79 -16.72 -6.99 -2.97
CA ASP A 79 -18.14 -6.96 -3.34
C ASP A 79 -18.95 -6.07 -2.40
N ARG A 80 -18.66 -6.15 -1.10
CA ARG A 80 -19.28 -5.30 -0.09
C ARG A 80 -18.88 -3.84 -0.24
N CYS A 81 -17.62 -3.54 -0.55
CA CYS A 81 -17.16 -2.18 -0.82
C CYS A 81 -17.83 -1.59 -2.06
N VAL A 82 -17.92 -2.35 -3.15
CA VAL A 82 -18.59 -1.92 -4.39
C VAL A 82 -20.07 -1.62 -4.12
N ALA A 83 -20.75 -2.47 -3.35
CA ALA A 83 -22.15 -2.25 -2.99
C ALA A 83 -22.37 -1.05 -2.06
N ALA A 84 -21.42 -0.78 -1.15
CA ALA A 84 -21.51 0.32 -0.19
C ALA A 84 -21.00 1.68 -0.73
N HIS A 85 -20.30 1.69 -1.86
CA HIS A 85 -19.75 2.92 -2.43
C HIS A 85 -20.86 3.85 -2.94
N ALA A 86 -21.13 4.92 -2.20
CA ALA A 86 -22.25 5.83 -2.46
C ALA A 86 -21.94 6.95 -3.46
N ARG A 87 -20.68 7.12 -3.89
CA ARG A 87 -20.23 8.26 -4.73
C ARG A 87 -19.40 7.84 -5.96
N PRO A 88 -19.85 6.88 -6.78
CA PRO A 88 -19.06 6.34 -7.89
C PRO A 88 -18.72 7.34 -8.99
N GLU A 89 -19.52 8.40 -9.15
CA GLU A 89 -19.27 9.46 -10.14
C GLU A 89 -18.19 10.47 -9.70
N GLN A 90 -17.83 10.47 -8.42
CA GLN A 90 -16.93 11.48 -7.82
C GLN A 90 -15.68 10.88 -7.20
N GLN A 91 -15.73 9.61 -6.79
CA GLN A 91 -14.61 8.95 -6.14
C GLN A 91 -14.37 7.57 -6.80
N LEU A 92 -13.13 7.31 -7.18
CA LEU A 92 -12.72 6.06 -7.82
C LEU A 92 -12.47 4.99 -6.76
N LEU A 93 -13.05 3.79 -6.89
CA LEU A 93 -12.78 2.67 -5.99
C LEU A 93 -11.71 1.73 -6.56
N PHE A 94 -10.58 1.59 -5.88
CA PHE A 94 -9.55 0.61 -6.27
C PHE A 94 -9.71 -0.70 -5.50
N ALA A 95 -9.62 -1.81 -6.24
CA ALA A 95 -9.51 -3.14 -5.65
C ALA A 95 -8.06 -3.43 -5.24
N ILE A 96 -7.83 -4.22 -4.19
CA ILE A 96 -6.47 -4.54 -3.69
C ILE A 96 -6.20 -6.04 -3.85
N VAL A 97 -5.31 -6.38 -4.77
CA VAL A 97 -4.90 -7.76 -5.00
C VAL A 97 -4.07 -8.28 -3.82
N GLN A 98 -4.50 -9.42 -3.29
CA GLN A 98 -3.85 -10.18 -2.23
C GLN A 98 -3.34 -11.55 -2.73
N GLY A 99 -2.94 -12.44 -1.82
CA GLY A 99 -2.40 -13.78 -2.14
C GLY A 99 -0.94 -13.98 -1.73
N GLY A 100 -0.36 -13.04 -0.98
CA GLY A 100 1.01 -13.13 -0.46
C GLY A 100 2.05 -13.32 -1.57
N LEU A 101 3.03 -14.20 -1.34
CA LEU A 101 4.08 -14.57 -2.29
C LEU A 101 3.74 -15.80 -3.13
N ASP A 102 2.54 -16.37 -2.98
CA ASP A 102 2.09 -17.54 -3.72
C ASP A 102 1.58 -17.12 -5.12
N PRO A 103 2.22 -17.57 -6.21
CA PRO A 103 1.83 -17.20 -7.56
C PRO A 103 0.40 -17.65 -7.92
N GLU A 104 -0.03 -18.82 -7.45
CA GLU A 104 -1.34 -19.36 -7.77
C GLU A 104 -2.43 -18.57 -7.05
N LEU A 105 -2.26 -18.29 -5.75
CA LEU A 105 -3.21 -17.47 -4.99
C LEU A 105 -3.29 -16.04 -5.56
N ARG A 106 -2.16 -15.46 -5.97
CA ARG A 106 -2.14 -14.15 -6.68
C ARG A 106 -2.97 -14.18 -7.95
N LEU A 107 -2.75 -15.16 -8.82
CA LEU A 107 -3.51 -15.28 -10.07
C LEU A 107 -5.00 -15.55 -9.83
N ARG A 108 -5.34 -16.36 -8.83
CA ARG A 108 -6.74 -16.59 -8.42
C ARG A 108 -7.40 -15.28 -7.94
N CYS A 109 -6.70 -14.52 -7.10
CA CYS A 109 -7.16 -13.22 -6.62
C CYS A 109 -7.40 -12.24 -7.76
N ILE A 110 -6.41 -12.09 -8.66
CA ILE A 110 -6.51 -11.22 -9.85
C ILE A 110 -7.73 -11.59 -10.67
N ARG A 111 -7.87 -12.86 -11.06
CA ARG A 111 -9.02 -13.33 -11.86
C ARG A 111 -10.35 -13.03 -11.19
N ALA A 112 -10.44 -13.19 -9.88
CA ALA A 112 -11.67 -12.91 -9.13
C ALA A 112 -11.97 -11.41 -9.06
N MET A 113 -10.96 -10.57 -8.78
CA MET A 113 -11.14 -9.11 -8.68
C MET A 113 -11.42 -8.46 -10.03
N THR A 114 -10.81 -8.93 -11.12
CA THR A 114 -11.03 -8.40 -12.47
C THR A 114 -12.41 -8.73 -13.06
N GLN A 115 -13.22 -9.56 -12.39
CA GLN A 115 -14.64 -9.72 -12.75
C GLN A 115 -15.48 -8.49 -12.40
N ARG A 116 -14.97 -7.61 -11.53
CA ARG A 116 -15.61 -6.35 -11.15
C ARG A 116 -15.03 -5.23 -12.00
N ASP A 117 -15.89 -4.37 -12.53
CA ASP A 117 -15.45 -3.21 -13.30
C ASP A 117 -15.06 -2.05 -12.38
N VAL A 118 -13.89 -2.18 -11.75
CA VAL A 118 -13.29 -1.13 -10.91
C VAL A 118 -12.33 -0.25 -11.73
N PRO A 119 -12.20 1.05 -11.44
CA PRO A 119 -11.34 1.97 -12.18
C PRO A 119 -9.83 1.73 -12.01
N GLY A 120 -9.39 0.92 -11.04
CA GLY A 120 -7.98 0.64 -10.83
C GLY A 120 -7.72 -0.50 -9.86
N PHE A 121 -6.47 -0.97 -9.85
CA PHE A 121 -6.04 -2.09 -9.02
C PHE A 121 -4.79 -1.74 -8.24
N ALA A 122 -4.79 -2.08 -6.96
CA ALA A 122 -3.63 -2.04 -6.10
C ALA A 122 -3.01 -3.44 -5.96
N ILE A 123 -1.71 -3.48 -5.72
CA ILE A 123 -0.95 -4.67 -5.38
C ILE A 123 -0.60 -4.53 -3.89
N GLY A 124 -1.38 -5.19 -3.04
CA GLY A 124 -1.22 -5.17 -1.57
C GLY A 124 -0.42 -6.37 -1.04
N GLY A 125 -0.12 -6.38 0.26
CA GLY A 125 0.51 -7.53 0.94
C GLY A 125 1.96 -7.80 0.53
N LEU A 126 2.69 -6.76 0.11
CA LEU A 126 4.12 -6.80 -0.23
C LEU A 126 4.90 -5.75 0.58
N SER A 127 6.22 -5.76 0.45
CA SER A 127 7.17 -4.92 1.19
C SER A 127 7.10 -5.11 2.72
N GLY A 128 6.76 -6.34 3.16
CA GLY A 128 6.56 -6.73 4.55
C GLY A 128 7.69 -7.55 5.18
N GLY A 129 8.77 -7.80 4.43
CA GLY A 129 9.95 -8.54 4.93
C GLY A 129 10.45 -9.66 4.00
N GLU A 130 9.81 -9.84 2.84
CA GLU A 130 10.21 -10.81 1.83
C GLU A 130 11.55 -10.47 1.15
N ALA A 131 12.17 -11.49 0.54
CA ALA A 131 13.38 -11.28 -0.25
C ALA A 131 13.07 -10.48 -1.53
N LYS A 132 13.99 -9.60 -1.95
CA LYS A 132 13.83 -8.76 -3.15
C LYS A 132 13.50 -9.53 -4.43
N ALA A 133 14.10 -10.70 -4.60
CA ALA A 133 13.79 -11.56 -5.76
C ALA A 133 12.35 -12.08 -5.75
N GLN A 134 11.78 -12.37 -4.57
CA GLN A 134 10.38 -12.78 -4.45
C GLN A 134 9.46 -11.58 -4.69
N PHE A 135 9.75 -10.44 -4.05
CA PHE A 135 9.02 -9.18 -4.25
C PHE A 135 8.88 -8.83 -5.73
N TRP A 136 9.97 -8.73 -6.48
CA TRP A 136 9.91 -8.37 -7.91
C TRP A 136 9.20 -9.43 -8.77
N ARG A 137 9.33 -10.72 -8.45
CA ARG A 137 8.57 -11.78 -9.15
C ARG A 137 7.08 -11.64 -8.93
N THR A 138 6.65 -11.35 -7.70
CA THR A 138 5.22 -11.16 -7.38
C THR A 138 4.66 -9.89 -8.01
N VAL A 139 5.43 -8.80 -8.02
CA VAL A 139 5.06 -7.56 -8.73
C VAL A 139 4.88 -7.85 -10.22
N LYS A 140 5.88 -8.44 -10.88
CA LYS A 140 5.84 -8.80 -12.30
C LYS A 140 4.63 -9.67 -12.64
N LEU A 141 4.41 -10.73 -11.86
CA LEU A 141 3.27 -11.63 -12.05
C LEU A 141 1.94 -10.85 -12.00
N SER A 142 1.81 -9.95 -11.03
CA SER A 142 0.59 -9.18 -10.84
C SER A 142 0.36 -8.21 -12.01
N THR A 143 1.39 -7.46 -12.40
CA THR A 143 1.28 -6.46 -13.48
C THR A 143 1.11 -7.07 -14.87
N GLU A 144 1.58 -8.30 -15.10
CA GLU A 144 1.36 -9.05 -16.36
C GLU A 144 -0.09 -9.51 -16.54
N HIS A 145 -0.83 -9.73 -15.44
CA HIS A 145 -2.18 -10.29 -15.46
C HIS A 145 -3.28 -9.28 -15.10
N LEU A 146 -2.91 -8.10 -14.58
CA LEU A 146 -3.84 -7.00 -14.38
C LEU A 146 -4.16 -6.29 -15.72
N PRO A 147 -5.38 -5.73 -15.87
CA PRO A 147 -5.77 -5.00 -17.08
C PRO A 147 -4.81 -3.83 -17.37
N ARG A 148 -4.34 -3.72 -18.61
CA ARG A 148 -3.35 -2.71 -19.03
C ARG A 148 -3.93 -1.32 -19.22
N ASP A 149 -5.24 -1.23 -19.39
CA ASP A 149 -6.02 -0.01 -19.54
C ASP A 149 -6.39 0.61 -18.18
N LYS A 150 -5.99 -0.01 -17.07
CA LYS A 150 -6.28 0.45 -15.71
C LYS A 150 -4.99 0.68 -14.92
N PRO A 151 -4.93 1.72 -14.07
CA PRO A 151 -3.77 2.01 -13.23
C PRO A 151 -3.50 0.88 -12.23
N ARG A 152 -2.20 0.60 -12.04
CA ARG A 152 -1.67 -0.42 -11.13
C ARG A 152 -0.87 0.25 -10.02
N TYR A 153 -1.43 0.29 -8.83
CA TYR A 153 -0.86 0.95 -7.65
C TYR A 153 -0.10 -0.06 -6.78
N LEU A 154 1.22 0.10 -6.63
CA LEU A 154 2.01 -0.72 -5.72
C LEU A 154 2.09 -0.06 -4.34
N MET A 155 1.42 -0.66 -3.35
CA MET A 155 1.23 -0.06 -2.03
C MET A 155 2.48 -0.18 -1.16
N GLY A 156 2.86 0.91 -0.48
CA GLY A 156 3.89 0.92 0.57
C GLY A 156 5.34 0.82 0.08
N VAL A 157 5.60 1.03 -1.22
CA VAL A 157 6.94 0.91 -1.82
C VAL A 157 7.48 2.29 -2.17
N GLY A 158 8.72 2.60 -1.76
CA GLY A 158 9.31 3.91 -2.05
C GLY A 158 10.82 4.03 -2.00
N TYR A 159 11.56 2.92 -1.99
CA TYR A 159 13.01 3.01 -2.22
C TYR A 159 13.28 3.27 -3.70
N ALA A 160 14.23 4.14 -4.00
CA ALA A 160 14.48 4.63 -5.36
C ALA A 160 14.67 3.49 -6.38
N THR A 161 15.49 2.50 -6.05
CA THR A 161 15.71 1.33 -6.93
C THR A 161 14.44 0.52 -7.15
N ASP A 162 13.62 0.32 -6.11
CA ASP A 162 12.36 -0.41 -6.25
C ASP A 162 11.37 0.36 -7.11
N LEU A 163 11.29 1.69 -6.97
CA LEU A 163 10.43 2.52 -7.81
C LEU A 163 10.79 2.35 -9.29
N VAL A 164 12.08 2.48 -9.65
CA VAL A 164 12.54 2.34 -11.04
C VAL A 164 12.25 0.94 -11.59
N VAL A 165 12.55 -0.11 -10.82
CA VAL A 165 12.31 -1.49 -11.24
C VAL A 165 10.80 -1.75 -11.39
N CYS A 166 9.99 -1.34 -10.42
CA CYS A 166 8.55 -1.60 -10.44
C CYS A 166 7.84 -0.80 -11.54
N VAL A 167 8.29 0.41 -11.88
CA VAL A 167 7.83 1.12 -13.09
C VAL A 167 8.14 0.30 -14.35
N ALA A 168 9.36 -0.24 -14.47
CA ALA A 168 9.72 -1.11 -15.60
C ALA A 168 8.93 -2.43 -15.62
N LEU A 169 8.46 -2.90 -14.47
CA LEU A 169 7.54 -4.03 -14.35
C LEU A 169 6.07 -3.67 -14.61
N GLY A 170 5.73 -2.39 -14.79
CA GLY A 170 4.38 -1.94 -15.13
C GLY A 170 3.54 -1.51 -13.92
N CYS A 171 4.14 -0.97 -12.86
CA CYS A 171 3.40 -0.23 -11.83
C CYS A 171 3.32 1.25 -12.20
N ASP A 172 2.18 1.87 -11.90
CA ASP A 172 1.84 3.23 -12.31
C ASP A 172 1.79 4.21 -11.12
N MET A 173 1.52 3.71 -9.91
CA MET A 173 1.40 4.53 -8.68
C MET A 173 2.16 3.88 -7.52
N PHE A 174 2.64 4.72 -6.59
CA PHE A 174 3.40 4.33 -5.41
C PHE A 174 3.12 5.28 -4.25
N ASP A 175 3.29 4.79 -3.03
CA ASP A 175 3.32 5.61 -1.82
C ASP A 175 4.36 5.05 -0.85
N CYS A 176 4.98 5.93 -0.06
CA CYS A 176 5.86 5.48 1.01
C CYS A 176 6.14 6.60 2.02
N VAL A 177 6.23 6.22 3.29
CA VAL A 177 6.69 7.11 4.37
C VAL A 177 8.20 7.34 4.35
N PHE A 178 8.97 6.56 3.59
CA PHE A 178 10.44 6.55 3.64
C PHE A 178 11.08 7.93 3.47
N PRO A 179 10.73 8.75 2.45
CA PRO A 179 11.36 10.06 2.26
C PRO A 179 11.14 10.99 3.45
N THR A 180 9.91 11.08 3.97
CA THR A 180 9.59 11.98 5.09
C THR A 180 10.16 11.45 6.41
N ARG A 181 10.11 10.14 6.64
CA ARG A 181 10.65 9.51 7.86
C ARG A 181 12.16 9.66 7.94
N THR A 182 12.89 9.35 6.86
CA THR A 182 14.36 9.41 6.85
C THR A 182 14.88 10.85 6.97
N ALA A 183 14.17 11.81 6.37
CA ALA A 183 14.46 13.23 6.52
C ALA A 183 14.41 13.69 7.99
N ARG A 184 13.39 13.27 8.76
CA ARG A 184 13.30 13.55 10.21
C ARG A 184 14.45 12.97 11.02
N PHE A 185 15.08 11.89 10.54
CA PHE A 185 16.27 11.32 11.18
C PHE A 185 17.58 12.00 10.75
N GLY A 186 17.53 12.97 9.83
CA GLY A 186 18.69 13.75 9.37
C GLY A 186 19.34 13.17 8.12
N SER A 187 18.59 12.40 7.32
CA SER A 187 19.07 11.82 6.08
C SER A 187 18.46 12.55 4.88
N ALA A 188 19.29 13.07 3.98
CA ALA A 188 18.84 13.61 2.70
C ALA A 188 18.98 12.55 1.60
N LEU A 189 17.98 12.49 0.70
CA LEU A 189 18.02 11.65 -0.50
C LEU A 189 18.52 12.51 -1.66
N VAL A 190 19.55 12.03 -2.35
CA VAL A 190 20.20 12.71 -3.49
C VAL A 190 20.39 11.72 -4.64
N PRO A 191 20.60 12.16 -5.89
CA PRO A 191 20.69 11.26 -7.04
C PRO A 191 21.75 10.14 -6.92
N TRP A 192 22.83 10.41 -6.18
CA TRP A 192 23.93 9.47 -5.94
C TRP A 192 23.82 8.70 -4.62
N GLY A 193 22.68 8.75 -3.93
CA GLY A 193 22.41 7.93 -2.74
C GLY A 193 21.79 8.71 -1.59
N SER A 194 22.32 8.51 -0.38
CA SER A 194 21.78 9.11 0.84
C SER A 194 22.88 9.80 1.62
N LEU A 195 22.64 11.04 2.06
CA LEU A 195 23.56 11.83 2.88
C LEU A 195 23.08 11.85 4.32
N GLN A 196 23.91 11.39 5.25
CA GLN A 196 23.66 11.51 6.69
C GLN A 196 24.11 12.89 7.17
N LEU A 197 23.22 13.88 7.08
CA LEU A 197 23.54 15.30 7.33
C LEU A 197 23.99 15.57 8.78
N LYS A 198 23.72 14.67 9.72
CA LYS A 198 24.20 14.75 11.11
C LYS A 198 25.69 14.38 11.27
N ASN A 199 26.35 13.86 10.23
CA ASN A 199 27.76 13.50 10.30
C ASN A 199 28.65 14.75 10.40
N GLN A 200 29.70 14.68 11.22
CA GLN A 200 30.62 15.81 11.45
C GLN A 200 31.25 16.38 10.18
N GLN A 201 31.43 15.56 9.14
CA GLN A 201 31.97 15.99 7.85
C GLN A 201 31.18 17.15 7.21
N PHE A 202 29.88 17.28 7.53
CA PHE A 202 29.00 18.33 7.01
C PHE A 202 28.91 19.55 7.92
N ALA A 203 29.51 19.55 9.11
CA ALA A 203 29.36 20.62 10.11
C ALA A 203 29.89 21.99 9.66
N LYS A 204 30.75 22.03 8.64
CA LYS A 204 31.30 23.24 8.02
C LYS A 204 31.14 23.23 6.50
N ASP A 205 30.28 22.36 5.98
CA ASP A 205 30.00 22.30 4.56
C ASP A 205 28.88 23.30 4.22
N PHE A 206 29.24 24.40 3.56
CA PHE A 206 28.31 25.47 3.17
C PHE A 206 27.70 25.25 1.78
N ARG A 207 27.98 24.11 1.14
CA ARG A 207 27.36 23.75 -0.14
C ARG A 207 25.89 23.37 0.09
N PRO A 208 25.04 23.51 -0.94
CA PRO A 208 23.68 22.96 -0.88
C PRO A 208 23.70 21.44 -0.71
N ILE A 209 22.59 20.87 -0.25
CA ILE A 209 22.42 19.41 -0.13
C ILE A 209 22.66 18.72 -1.49
N ASP A 210 22.13 19.32 -2.55
CA ASP A 210 22.33 18.94 -3.93
C ASP A 210 22.35 20.21 -4.79
N ALA A 211 23.42 20.42 -5.57
CA ALA A 211 23.62 21.61 -6.38
C ALA A 211 22.69 21.68 -7.59
N ASP A 212 22.21 20.54 -8.08
CA ASP A 212 21.30 20.45 -9.22
C ASP A 212 19.82 20.47 -8.77
N CYS A 213 19.55 20.44 -7.46
CA CYS A 213 18.21 20.41 -6.91
C CYS A 213 17.64 21.84 -6.72
N GLY A 214 16.56 22.13 -7.42
CA GLY A 214 15.86 23.42 -7.33
C GLY A 214 14.94 23.58 -6.12
N CYS A 215 14.99 22.70 -5.11
CA CYS A 215 14.07 22.77 -3.99
C CYS A 215 14.44 23.90 -3.00
N PRO A 216 13.50 24.41 -2.19
CA PRO A 216 13.77 25.51 -1.26
C PRO A 216 14.90 25.23 -0.25
N ALA A 217 15.13 23.97 0.11
CA ALA A 217 16.18 23.57 1.05
C ALA A 217 17.59 23.53 0.41
N CYS A 218 17.70 23.45 -0.91
CA CYS A 218 18.98 23.52 -1.63
C CYS A 218 19.29 24.94 -2.11
N GLN A 219 18.30 25.83 -2.16
CA GLN A 219 18.45 27.20 -2.64
C GLN A 219 18.69 28.25 -1.53
N ARG A 220 18.51 27.89 -0.26
CA ARG A 220 18.58 28.79 0.90
C ARG A 220 19.53 28.22 1.94
#